data_AF-A0A3S7S4F7-F1
#
_entry.id   AF-A0A3S7S4F7-F1
#
_cell.length_a   1.000
_cell.length_b   1.000
_cell.length_c   1.000
_cell.angle_alpha   90.00
_cell.angle_beta   90.00
_cell.angle_gamma   90.00
#
_symmetry.space_group_name_H-M   'P 1'
#
loop_
_entity.id
_entity.type
_entity.pdbx_description
1 polymer ?
#
loop_
_entity_poly.entity_id
_entity_poly.type
_entity_poly.pdbx_seq_one_letter_code
_entity_poly.pdbx_strand_id
1 'polypeptide(L)'
;MDAEHAVDVVCARLLGENAIPLKIRSRKGVSAAEVSELFLAIDVLTGHYRGQDTIPKKLALAFVDVYVGFSVADTFYDQDELERYEAIGIALQDKACALFDGA
;
A
#
# COMPACT_ATOMS: atom_id res chain seq x y z
N MET A 1 1.05 -12.39 -12.09
CA MET A 1 2.17 -11.64 -11.51
C MET A 1 2.95 -12.59 -10.62
N ASP A 2 4.27 -12.62 -10.75
CA ASP A 2 5.16 -13.35 -9.83
C ASP A 2 5.55 -12.49 -8.62
N ALA A 3 6.24 -13.09 -7.64
CA ALA A 3 6.59 -12.41 -6.40
C ALA A 3 7.58 -11.25 -6.61
N GLU A 4 8.55 -11.39 -7.51
CA GLU A 4 9.52 -10.32 -7.76
C GLU A 4 8.85 -9.09 -8.36
N HIS A 5 8.01 -9.30 -9.37
CA HIS A 5 7.20 -8.24 -9.97
C HIS A 5 6.22 -7.62 -8.96
N ALA A 6 5.62 -8.44 -8.08
CA ALA A 6 4.73 -7.95 -7.03
C ALA A 6 5.47 -7.03 -6.04
N VAL A 7 6.72 -7.35 -5.66
CA VAL A 7 7.50 -6.43 -4.81
C VAL A 7 7.74 -5.11 -5.51
N ASP A 8 8.09 -5.13 -6.79
CA ASP A 8 8.34 -3.90 -7.55
C ASP A 8 7.07 -3.05 -7.68
N VAL A 9 5.91 -3.67 -7.88
CA VAL A 9 4.61 -2.98 -7.85
C VAL A 9 4.36 -2.32 -6.50
N VAL A 10 4.52 -3.05 -5.39
CA VAL A 10 4.32 -2.49 -4.04
C VAL A 10 5.28 -1.32 -3.80
N CYS A 11 6.56 -1.48 -4.10
CA CYS A 11 7.55 -0.42 -3.92
C CYS A 11 7.25 0.80 -4.82
N ALA A 12 6.86 0.60 -6.08
CA ALA A 12 6.50 1.71 -6.97
C ALA A 12 5.25 2.47 -6.49
N ARG A 13 4.25 1.75 -5.98
CA ARG A 13 2.97 2.32 -5.53
C ARG A 13 3.04 2.97 -4.15
N LEU A 14 3.97 2.56 -3.29
CA LEU A 14 4.13 3.11 -1.93
C LEU A 14 5.31 4.07 -1.76
N LEU A 15 6.43 3.84 -2.46
CA LEU A 15 7.67 4.59 -2.29
C LEU A 15 8.17 5.30 -3.57
N GLY A 16 7.62 4.97 -4.74
CA GLY A 16 8.05 5.53 -6.01
C GLY A 16 7.69 7.01 -6.22
N GLU A 17 8.21 7.60 -7.31
CA GLU A 17 7.99 9.02 -7.67
C GLU A 17 6.52 9.37 -7.95
N ASN A 18 5.69 8.36 -8.26
CA ASN A 18 4.24 8.49 -8.46
C ASN A 18 3.46 7.65 -7.45
N ALA A 19 4.04 7.40 -6.27
CA ALA A 19 3.41 6.64 -5.21
C ALA A 19 2.08 7.27 -4.77
N ILE A 20 1.15 6.40 -4.36
CA ILE A 20 -0.20 6.78 -3.94
C ILE A 20 -0.15 7.79 -2.76
N PRO A 21 0.65 7.58 -1.70
CA PRO A 21 0.79 8.58 -0.64
C PRO A 21 1.25 9.96 -1.14
N LEU A 22 2.18 9.98 -2.11
CA LEU A 22 2.68 11.23 -2.67
C LEU A 22 1.61 11.91 -3.55
N LYS A 23 0.82 11.14 -4.29
CA LYS A 23 -0.30 11.66 -5.08
C LYS A 23 -1.35 12.30 -4.18
N ILE A 24 -1.72 11.64 -3.08
CA ILE A 24 -2.63 12.19 -2.07
C ILE A 24 -2.09 13.52 -1.53
N ARG A 25 -0.83 13.56 -1.07
CA ARG A 25 -0.22 14.81 -0.57
C ARG A 25 -0.12 15.92 -1.63
N SER A 26 0.07 15.53 -2.88
CA SER A 26 0.19 16.45 -4.03
C SER A 26 -1.14 16.76 -4.69
N ARG A 27 -2.27 16.29 -4.13
CA ARG A 27 -3.63 16.49 -4.66
C ARG A 27 -3.79 16.00 -6.10
N LYS A 28 -3.05 14.95 -6.44
CA LYS A 28 -3.21 14.20 -7.68
C LYS A 28 -4.21 13.08 -7.43
N GLY A 29 -5.13 12.89 -8.37
CA GLY A 29 -6.14 11.82 -8.27
C GLY A 29 -5.51 10.43 -8.16
N VAL A 30 -6.08 9.61 -7.28
CA VAL A 30 -5.73 8.20 -7.12
C VAL A 30 -6.83 7.37 -7.77
N SER A 31 -6.48 6.59 -8.79
CA SER A 31 -7.47 5.75 -9.46
C SER A 31 -7.73 4.46 -8.70
N ALA A 32 -8.94 3.92 -8.83
CA ALA A 32 -9.29 2.63 -8.23
C ALA A 32 -8.39 1.50 -8.77
N ALA A 33 -8.02 1.55 -10.05
CA ALA A 33 -7.14 0.57 -10.67
C ALA A 33 -5.75 0.49 -10.00
N GLU A 34 -5.18 1.63 -9.62
CA GLU A 34 -3.89 1.68 -8.92
C GLU A 34 -3.95 1.06 -7.53
N VAL A 35 -5.05 1.29 -6.82
CA VAL A 35 -5.29 0.70 -5.50
C VAL A 35 -5.52 -0.81 -5.63
N SER A 36 -6.33 -1.23 -6.59
CA SER A 36 -6.58 -2.65 -6.87
C SER A 36 -5.31 -3.40 -7.25
N GLU A 37 -4.45 -2.80 -8.08
CA GLU A 37 -3.17 -3.37 -8.47
C GLU A 37 -2.24 -3.52 -7.26
N LEU A 38 -2.15 -2.49 -6.41
CA LEU A 38 -1.39 -2.56 -5.16
C LEU A 38 -1.91 -3.71 -4.28
N PHE A 39 -3.21 -3.80 -4.05
CA PHE A 39 -3.79 -4.84 -3.19
C PHE A 39 -3.56 -6.25 -3.74
N LEU A 40 -3.69 -6.45 -5.06
CA LEU A 40 -3.37 -7.70 -5.73
C LEU A 40 -1.89 -8.08 -5.51
N ALA A 41 -0.99 -7.11 -5.59
CA ALA A 41 0.44 -7.34 -5.35
C ALA A 41 0.70 -7.81 -3.93
N ILE A 42 0.07 -7.19 -2.95
CA ILE A 42 0.22 -7.59 -1.55
C ILE A 42 -0.33 -8.99 -1.34
N ASP A 43 -1.49 -9.32 -1.90
CA ASP A 43 -2.08 -10.67 -1.76
C ASP A 43 -1.17 -11.76 -2.36
N VAL A 44 -0.53 -11.48 -3.50
CA VAL A 44 0.48 -12.38 -4.10
C VAL A 44 1.68 -12.56 -3.16
N LEU A 45 2.18 -11.48 -2.56
CA LEU A 45 3.32 -11.51 -1.65
C LEU A 45 2.99 -12.23 -0.34
N THR A 46 1.79 -12.01 0.20
CA THR A 46 1.30 -12.70 1.40
C THR A 46 1.22 -14.20 1.15
N GLY A 47 0.72 -14.63 -0.01
CA GLY A 47 0.73 -16.03 -0.39
C GLY A 47 2.15 -16.60 -0.58
N HIS A 48 3.05 -15.82 -1.18
CA HIS A 48 4.42 -16.24 -1.47
C HIS A 48 5.26 -16.40 -0.20
N TYR A 49 5.24 -15.41 0.70
CA TYR A 49 6.05 -15.36 1.91
C TYR A 49 5.42 -16.09 3.10
N ARG A 50 4.26 -16.73 2.93
CA ARG A 50 3.61 -17.46 4.01
C ARG A 50 4.50 -18.58 4.56
N GLY A 51 4.81 -18.54 5.84
CA GLY A 51 5.67 -19.50 6.54
C GLY A 51 7.15 -19.38 6.17
N GLN A 52 7.57 -18.23 5.62
CA GLN A 52 8.97 -17.92 5.39
C GLN A 52 9.49 -16.94 6.44
N ASP A 53 10.56 -17.31 7.14
CA ASP A 53 11.18 -16.50 8.19
C ASP A 53 11.73 -15.13 7.74
N THR A 54 11.77 -14.88 6.42
CA THR A 54 12.40 -13.68 5.86
C THR A 54 11.60 -13.10 4.71
N ILE A 55 11.54 -11.77 4.72
CA ILE A 55 10.98 -10.95 3.65
C ILE A 55 12.03 -9.96 3.14
N PRO A 56 11.94 -9.51 1.88
CA PRO A 56 12.87 -8.52 1.35
C PRO A 56 12.82 -7.21 2.14
N LYS A 57 13.99 -6.67 2.49
CA LYS A 57 14.10 -5.39 3.21
C LYS A 57 13.40 -4.23 2.47
N LYS A 58 13.45 -4.23 1.13
CA LYS A 58 12.75 -3.21 0.31
C LYS A 58 11.23 -3.24 0.51
N LEU A 59 10.67 -4.43 0.68
CA LEU A 59 9.25 -4.63 0.93
C LEU A 59 8.89 -4.20 2.36
N ALA A 60 9.70 -4.62 3.34
CA ALA A 60 9.52 -4.20 4.73
C ALA A 60 9.51 -2.67 4.87
N LEU A 61 10.44 -1.98 4.21
CA LEU A 61 10.52 -0.52 4.19
C LEU A 61 9.25 0.14 3.60
N ALA A 62 8.65 -0.47 2.57
CA ALA A 62 7.45 0.07 1.92
C ALA A 62 6.21 0.09 2.83
N PHE A 63 6.19 -0.73 3.88
CA PHE A 63 5.09 -0.81 4.84
C PHE A 63 5.34 -0.07 6.15
N VAL A 64 6.52 0.56 6.34
CA VAL A 64 6.80 1.36 7.52
C VAL A 64 5.84 2.56 7.56
N ASP A 65 5.07 2.66 8.65
CA ASP A 65 4.08 3.71 8.89
C ASP A 65 3.11 3.94 7.71
N VAL A 66 2.76 2.85 7.01
CA VAL A 66 2.03 2.92 5.74
C VAL A 66 0.70 3.67 5.85
N TYR A 67 0.02 3.55 7.00
CA TYR A 67 -1.23 4.25 7.29
C TYR A 67 -1.09 5.78 7.28
N VAL A 68 0.05 6.32 7.72
CA VAL A 68 0.30 7.79 7.75
C VAL A 68 0.34 8.37 6.34
N GLY A 69 0.59 7.56 5.31
CA GLY A 69 0.47 7.97 3.91
C GLY A 69 -0.97 8.24 3.45
N PHE A 70 -1.96 7.72 4.17
CA PHE A 70 -3.38 7.73 3.81
C PHE A 70 -4.28 8.42 4.84
N SER A 71 -3.76 8.67 6.04
CA SER A 71 -4.44 9.51 7.05
C SER A 71 -4.27 10.98 6.69
N VAL A 72 -5.31 11.56 6.10
CA VAL A 72 -5.32 12.96 5.64
C VAL A 72 -6.32 13.75 6.49
N ALA A 73 -5.89 14.89 7.04
CA ALA A 73 -6.74 15.84 7.75
C ALA A 73 -6.75 17.19 7.01
N ASP A 74 -6.90 17.15 5.69
CA ASP A 74 -6.83 18.31 4.80
C ASP A 74 -8.25 18.80 4.46
N THR A 75 -8.50 20.10 4.62
CA THR A 75 -9.76 20.76 4.26
C THR A 75 -10.01 20.83 2.76
N PHE A 76 -9.03 20.44 1.94
CA PHE A 76 -9.14 20.39 0.49
C PHE A 76 -9.88 19.17 -0.06
N TYR A 77 -9.98 18.09 0.72
CA TYR A 77 -10.73 16.90 0.33
C TYR A 77 -12.15 16.96 0.89
N ASP A 78 -13.11 16.50 0.10
CA ASP A 78 -14.45 16.28 0.62
C ASP A 78 -14.49 15.06 1.55
N GLN A 79 -15.61 14.89 2.25
CA GLN A 79 -15.77 13.80 3.21
C GLN A 79 -15.66 12.43 2.54
N ASP A 80 -16.19 12.27 1.32
CA ASP A 80 -16.17 11.00 0.60
C ASP A 80 -14.74 10.61 0.21
N GLU A 81 -13.92 11.57 -0.21
CA GLU A 81 -12.49 11.37 -0.51
C GLU A 81 -11.68 11.04 0.74
N LEU A 82 -11.94 11.74 1.86
CA LEU A 82 -11.28 11.47 3.13
C LEU A 82 -11.61 10.05 3.64
N GLU A 83 -12.89 9.69 3.66
CA GLU A 83 -13.34 8.34 4.04
C GLU A 83 -12.75 7.27 3.12
N ARG A 84 -12.64 7.56 1.82
CA ARG A 84 -12.02 6.66 0.85
C ARG A 84 -10.53 6.46 1.14
N TYR A 85 -9.76 7.50 1.39
CA TYR A 85 -8.33 7.36 1.68
C TYR A 85 -8.10 6.65 3.02
N GLU A 86 -8.89 6.97 4.04
CA GLU A 86 -8.85 6.29 5.34
C GLU A 86 -9.16 4.79 5.18
N ALA A 87 -10.20 4.43 4.41
CA ALA A 87 -10.53 3.05 4.13
C ALA A 87 -9.39 2.30 3.40
N ILE A 88 -8.71 2.95 2.46
CA ILE A 88 -7.53 2.38 1.80
C ILE A 88 -6.40 2.17 2.81
N GLY A 89 -6.14 3.15 3.69
CA GLY A 89 -5.13 3.07 4.74
C GLY A 89 -5.37 1.91 5.69
N ILE A 90 -6.61 1.73 6.16
CA ILE A 90 -7.01 0.61 7.04
C ILE A 90 -6.80 -0.73 6.32
N ALA A 91 -7.32 -0.88 5.11
CA ALA A 91 -7.17 -2.12 4.34
C ALA A 91 -5.70 -2.46 4.05
N LEU A 92 -4.87 -1.44 3.85
CA LEU A 92 -3.44 -1.60 3.63
C LEU A 92 -2.71 -2.02 4.91
N GLN A 93 -3.09 -1.48 6.06
CA GLN A 93 -2.60 -1.90 7.38
C GLN A 93 -2.94 -3.37 7.63
N ASP A 94 -4.20 -3.78 7.41
CA ASP A 94 -4.63 -5.18 7.60
C ASP A 94 -3.86 -6.15 6.70
N LYS A 95 -3.66 -5.78 5.43
CA LYS A 95 -2.88 -6.57 4.48
C LYS A 95 -1.40 -6.63 4.85
N ALA A 96 -0.83 -5.53 5.36
CA ALA A 96 0.52 -5.52 5.88
C ALA A 96 0.64 -6.50 7.06
N CYS A 97 -0.24 -6.41 8.07
CA CYS A 97 -0.27 -7.34 9.19
C CYS A 97 -0.34 -8.79 8.69
N ALA A 98 -1.23 -9.12 7.75
CA ALA A 98 -1.31 -10.47 7.19
C ALA A 98 0.00 -10.94 6.50
N LEU A 99 0.71 -10.04 5.83
CA LEU A 99 2.00 -10.33 5.20
C LEU A 99 3.11 -10.58 6.23
N PHE A 100 3.16 -9.81 7.33
CA PHE A 100 4.21 -9.93 8.35
C PHE A 100 3.90 -10.95 9.44
N ASP A 101 2.64 -11.18 9.80
CA ASP A 101 2.20 -12.18 10.78
C ASP A 101 2.20 -13.59 10.18
N GLY A 102 2.08 -13.67 8.86
CA GLY A 102 2.11 -14.93 8.12
C GLY A 102 3.50 -15.39 7.70
N ALA A 103 4.53 -14.55 7.86
CA ALA A 103 5.93 -14.85 7.53
C ALA A 103 6.55 -15.79 8.57
#